data_AF-A0AAV2HNK9-F1
#
_entry.id   AF-A0AAV2HNK9-F1
#
_cell.length_a   1.000
_cell.length_b   1.000
_cell.length_c   1.000
_cell.angle_alpha   90.00
_cell.angle_beta   90.00
_cell.angle_gamma   90.00
#
_symmetry.space_group_name_H-M   'P 1'
#
loop_
_entity.id
_entity.type
_entity.pdbx_description
1 polymer ?
#
loop_
_entity_poly.entity_id
_entity_poly.type
_entity_poly.pdbx_seq_one_letter_code
_entity_poly.pdbx_strand_id
1 'polypeptide(L)'
;MVLQSCIEANSELSDIKDNLLDAVDKVILEVTQYRDGLNSYSSLWVEDRQEYMNMFLKYNHRPTQEEISLAGDEGIPESPPSLIQFKEMV
;
A
#
# COMPACT_ATOMS: atom_id res chain seq x y z
N MET A 1 6.79 -1.03 -41.36
CA MET A 1 8.10 -0.95 -42.03
C MET A 1 8.42 0.45 -42.55
N VAL A 2 7.54 1.12 -43.32
CA VAL A 2 7.84 2.46 -43.88
C VAL A 2 7.94 3.57 -42.82
N LEU A 3 7.06 3.58 -41.81
CA LEU A 3 7.10 4.57 -40.71
C LEU A 3 8.40 4.53 -39.90
N GLN A 4 8.88 3.33 -39.56
CA GLN A 4 10.13 3.13 -38.82
C GLN A 4 11.35 3.65 -39.61
N SER A 5 11.37 3.37 -40.92
CA SER A 5 12.42 3.84 -41.83
C SER A 5 12.42 5.37 -42.04
N CYS A 6 11.26 6.03 -42.01
CA CYS A 6 11.19 7.49 -42.11
C CYS A 6 11.65 8.19 -40.82
N ILE A 7 11.40 7.59 -39.66
CA ILE A 7 11.86 8.11 -38.35
C ILE A 7 13.38 7.98 -38.24
N GLU A 8 13.97 6.86 -38.69
CA GLU A 8 15.42 6.65 -38.67
C GLU A 8 16.17 7.51 -39.71
N ALA A 9 15.51 7.90 -40.80
CA ALA A 9 16.09 8.75 -41.84
C ALA A 9 16.06 10.25 -41.50
N ASN A 10 15.24 10.67 -40.53
CA ASN A 10 15.13 12.06 -40.08
C ASN A 10 15.56 12.17 -38.63
N SER A 11 16.77 12.69 -38.41
CA SER A 11 17.40 12.81 -37.10
C SER A 11 16.52 13.56 -36.09
N GLU A 12 15.81 14.62 -36.50
CA GLU A 12 14.93 15.38 -35.62
C GLU A 12 13.74 14.53 -35.13
N LEU A 13 13.19 13.68 -36.00
CA LEU A 13 12.11 12.77 -35.61
C LEU A 13 12.60 11.64 -34.69
N SER A 14 13.83 11.15 -34.92
CA SER A 14 14.47 10.19 -34.01
C SER A 14 14.71 10.81 -32.64
N ASP A 15 15.23 12.04 -32.58
CA ASP A 15 15.49 12.76 -31.34
C ASP A 15 14.19 13.02 -30.57
N ILE A 16 13.10 13.40 -31.24
CA ILE A 16 11.79 13.59 -30.59
C ILE A 16 11.25 12.25 -30.05
N LYS A 17 11.38 11.17 -30.82
CA LYS A 17 10.99 9.83 -30.38
C LYS A 17 11.75 9.42 -29.11
N ASP A 18 13.06 9.61 -29.10
CA ASP A 18 13.89 9.16 -27.99
C ASP A 18 13.66 10.01 -26.74
N ASN A 19 13.48 11.34 -26.90
CA ASN A 19 13.05 12.21 -25.80
C ASN A 19 11.68 11.81 -25.21
N LEU A 20 10.74 11.38 -26.05
CA LEU A 20 9.43 10.91 -25.60
C LEU A 20 9.55 9.61 -24.81
N LEU A 21 10.35 8.65 -25.29
CA LEU A 21 10.58 7.39 -24.58
C LEU A 21 11.25 7.63 -23.22
N ASP A 22 12.28 8.49 -23.18
CA ASP A 22 12.93 8.89 -21.94
C ASP A 22 11.97 9.54 -20.94
N ALA A 23 11.03 10.36 -21.43
CA ALA A 23 10.02 10.98 -20.57
C ALA A 23 9.04 9.94 -20.01
N VAL A 24 8.61 8.98 -20.84
CA VAL A 24 7.74 7.88 -20.40
C VAL A 24 8.44 7.04 -19.34
N ASP A 25 9.71 6.67 -19.56
CA ASP A 25 10.49 5.87 -18.61
C ASP A 25 10.68 6.60 -17.27
N LYS A 26 10.94 7.92 -17.30
CA LYS A 26 11.02 8.74 -16.09
C LYS A 26 9.71 8.73 -15.30
N VAL A 27 8.58 8.92 -15.96
CA VAL A 27 7.26 8.91 -15.30
C VAL A 27 6.97 7.53 -14.71
N ILE A 28 7.27 6.45 -15.43
CA ILE A 28 7.11 5.08 -14.92
C ILE A 28 7.96 4.88 -13.67
N LEU A 29 9.22 5.34 -13.67
CA LEU A 29 10.12 5.25 -12.53
C LEU A 29 9.56 6.03 -11.32
N GLU A 30 9.13 7.27 -11.51
CA GLU A 30 8.57 8.11 -10.45
C GLU A 30 7.32 7.49 -9.82
N VAL A 31 6.38 7.02 -10.66
CA VAL A 31 5.15 6.35 -10.19
C VAL A 31 5.48 5.05 -9.44
N THR A 32 6.45 4.29 -9.92
CA THR A 32 6.91 3.05 -9.28
C THR A 32 7.53 3.34 -7.92
N GLN A 33 8.41 4.33 -7.81
CA GLN A 33 9.03 4.74 -6.55
C GLN A 33 8.00 5.26 -5.55
N TYR A 34 7.04 6.07 -6.00
CA TYR A 34 5.95 6.54 -5.15
C TYR A 34 5.11 5.36 -4.62
N ARG A 35 4.70 4.44 -5.51
CA ARG A 35 4.00 3.21 -5.12
C ARG A 35 4.81 2.39 -4.12
N ASP A 36 6.11 2.24 -4.33
CA ASP A 36 6.96 1.46 -3.43
C ASP A 36 7.10 2.11 -2.06
N GLY A 37 7.06 3.44 -1.97
CA GLY A 37 6.93 4.17 -0.71
C GLY A 37 5.65 3.79 0.05
N LEU A 38 4.56 3.48 -0.66
CA LEU A 38 3.30 3.03 -0.07
C LEU A 38 3.35 1.58 0.44
N ASN A 39 4.34 0.77 0.05
CA ASN A 39 4.49 -0.60 0.57
C ASN A 39 4.76 -0.61 2.09
N SER A 40 5.32 0.47 2.65
CA SER A 40 5.42 0.64 4.12
C SER A 40 4.06 0.58 4.81
N TYR A 41 3.00 0.94 4.09
CA TYR A 41 1.62 0.87 4.54
C TYR A 41 0.87 -0.36 4.03
N SER A 42 1.53 -1.30 3.34
CA SER A 42 0.91 -2.52 2.79
C SER A 42 0.16 -3.32 3.85
N SER A 43 0.66 -3.29 5.09
CA SER A 43 0.01 -3.88 6.25
C SER A 43 -1.42 -3.35 6.42
N LEU A 44 -1.74 -2.09 6.10
CA LEU A 44 -3.08 -1.48 6.19
C LEU A 44 -4.13 -2.14 5.30
N TRP A 45 -3.69 -2.88 4.26
CA TRP A 45 -4.55 -3.34 3.17
C TRP A 45 -4.73 -4.86 3.12
N VAL A 46 -4.21 -5.61 4.09
CA VAL A 46 -4.47 -7.06 4.21
C VAL A 46 -5.85 -7.25 4.85
N GLU A 47 -6.71 -8.11 4.29
CA GLU A 47 -8.05 -8.40 4.80
C GLU A 47 -8.05 -8.83 6.29
N ASP A 48 -7.01 -9.56 6.72
CA ASP A 48 -6.76 -9.90 8.13
C ASP A 48 -6.52 -8.66 9.02
N ARG A 49 -5.98 -7.54 8.49
CA ARG A 49 -5.79 -6.33 9.28
C ARG A 49 -7.09 -5.59 9.53
N GLN A 50 -8.11 -5.67 8.67
CA GLN A 50 -9.41 -5.07 9.00
C GLN A 50 -10.04 -5.74 10.22
N GLU A 51 -9.99 -7.07 10.28
CA GLU A 51 -10.49 -7.83 11.44
C GLU A 51 -9.63 -7.57 12.68
N TYR A 52 -8.30 -7.57 12.53
CA TYR A 52 -7.37 -7.19 13.60
C TYR A 52 -7.60 -5.76 14.09
N MET A 53 -7.82 -4.80 13.18
CA MET A 53 -8.05 -3.40 13.52
C MET A 53 -9.38 -3.24 14.23
N ASN A 54 -10.43 -3.94 13.79
CA ASN A 54 -11.72 -3.96 14.48
C ASN A 54 -11.58 -4.52 15.91
N MET A 55 -10.82 -5.60 16.09
CA MET A 55 -10.57 -6.19 17.41
C MET A 55 -9.69 -5.28 18.27
N PHE A 56 -8.61 -4.73 17.70
CA PHE A 56 -7.70 -3.84 18.38
C PHE A 56 -8.37 -2.53 18.80
N LEU A 57 -9.22 -1.93 17.96
CA LEU A 57 -9.95 -0.71 18.30
C LEU A 57 -11.00 -0.94 19.40
N LYS A 58 -11.48 -2.19 19.57
CA LYS A 58 -12.42 -2.56 20.63
C LYS A 58 -11.73 -2.97 21.93
N TYR A 59 -10.61 -3.68 21.86
CA TYR A 59 -10.02 -4.38 23.00
C TYR A 59 -8.56 -4.01 23.30
N ASN A 60 -7.91 -3.17 22.49
CA ASN A 60 -6.50 -2.76 22.61
C ASN A 60 -5.48 -3.93 22.44
N HIS A 61 -5.95 -5.13 22.11
CA HIS A 61 -5.14 -6.26 21.66
C HIS A 61 -6.01 -7.23 20.84
N ARG A 62 -5.40 -8.27 20.26
CA ARG A 62 -6.16 -9.38 19.66
C ARG A 62 -6.58 -10.33 20.78
N PRO A 63 -7.89 -10.51 21.04
CA PRO A 63 -8.34 -11.46 22.04
C PRO A 63 -7.84 -12.87 21.77
N THR A 64 -7.31 -13.51 22.80
CA THR A 64 -6.92 -14.91 22.77
C THR A 64 -8.15 -15.82 22.93
N GLN A 65 -8.02 -17.09 22.52
CA GLN A 65 -9.10 -18.06 22.68
C GLN A 65 -9.47 -18.27 24.16
N GLU A 66 -8.50 -18.13 25.07
CA GLU A 66 -8.73 -18.21 26.52
C GLU A 66 -9.59 -17.05 27.03
N GLU A 67 -9.30 -15.82 26.60
CA GLU A 67 -10.09 -14.63 26.98
C GLU A 67 -11.53 -14.70 26.48
N ILE A 68 -11.73 -15.20 25.24
CA ILE A 68 -13.07 -15.43 24.68
C ILE A 68 -13.83 -16.48 25.50
N SER A 69 -13.14 -17.54 25.92
CA SER A 69 -13.74 -18.63 26.70
C SER A 69 -14.10 -18.20 28.12
N LEU A 70 -13.27 -17.35 28.74
CA LEU A 70 -13.50 -16.77 30.07
C LEU A 70 -14.64 -15.76 30.08
N ALA A 71 -14.80 -15.00 28.99
CA ALA A 71 -15.85 -14.00 28.84
C ALA A 71 -17.27 -14.61 28.70
N GLY A 72 -17.38 -15.84 28.21
CA GLY A 72 -18.66 -16.55 28.08
C GLY A 72 -19.71 -15.75 27.29
N ASP A 73 -20.96 -15.79 27.72
CA ASP A 73 -22.08 -15.10 27.06
C ASP A 73 -22.06 -13.56 27.26
N GLU A 74 -21.29 -13.04 28.24
CA GLU A 74 -21.20 -11.59 28.49
C GLU A 74 -20.25 -10.89 27.49
N GLY A 75 -19.35 -11.63 26.85
CA GLY A 75 -18.39 -11.09 25.89
C GLY A 75 -17.23 -10.34 26.56
N ILE A 76 -16.16 -10.10 25.79
CA ILE A 76 -14.96 -9.45 26.32
C ILE A 76 -15.28 -7.97 26.59
N PRO A 77 -14.91 -7.41 27.76
CA PRO A 77 -15.08 -6.00 28.03
C PRO A 77 -14.29 -5.13 27.04
N GLU A 78 -14.94 -4.13 26.46
CA GLU A 78 -14.25 -3.20 25.55
C GLU A 78 -13.23 -2.33 26.31
N SER A 79 -12.03 -2.23 25.75
CA SER A 79 -10.96 -1.36 26.23
C SER A 79 -10.27 -0.73 25.01
N PRO A 80 -10.79 0.38 24.48
CA PRO A 80 -10.23 0.99 23.29
C PRO A 80 -8.79 1.50 23.51
N PRO A 81 -7.90 1.41 22.50
CA PRO A 81 -6.52 1.84 22.60
C PRO A 81 -6.42 3.36 22.67
N SER A 82 -5.40 3.87 23.38
CA SER A 82 -5.04 5.28 23.30
C SER A 82 -4.39 5.62 21.96
N LEU A 83 -4.41 6.92 21.59
CA LEU A 83 -3.74 7.42 20.39
C LEU A 83 -2.25 7.08 20.33
N ILE A 84 -1.59 6.97 21.49
CA ILE A 84 -0.18 6.60 21.59
C ILE A 84 0.02 5.14 21.20
N GLN A 85 -0.78 4.24 21.78
CA GLN A 85 -0.74 2.79 21.50
C GLN A 85 -1.11 2.48 20.06
N PHE A 86 -2.08 3.19 19.49
CA PHE A 86 -2.41 3.06 18.07
C PHE A 86 -1.23 3.43 17.17
N LYS A 87 -0.50 4.50 17.50
CA LYS A 87 0.64 4.98 16.73
C LYS A 87 1.85 4.04 16.80
N GLU A 88 2.01 3.30 17.88
CA GLU A 88 3.09 2.30 18.04
C GLU A 88 2.90 1.05 17.15
N MET A 89 1.73 0.86 16.57
CA MET A 89 1.38 -0.30 15.74
C MET A 89 1.32 -0.05 14.23
N VAL A 90 1.59 1.20 13.79
CA VAL A 90 1.55 1.60 12.38
C VAL A 90 2.94 1.61 11.77
#